data_AF-A0A2E3SLX6-F1
#
_entry.id   AF-A0A2E3SLX6-F1
#
_cell.length_a   1.000
_cell.length_b   1.000
_cell.length_c   1.000
_cell.angle_alpha   90.00
_cell.angle_beta   90.00
_cell.angle_gamma   90.00
#
_symmetry.space_group_name_H-M   'P 1'
#
loop_
_entity.id
_entity.type
_entity.pdbx_description
1 polymer ?
#
loop_
_entity_poly.entity_id
_entity_poly.type
_entity_poly.pdbx_seq_one_letter_code
_entity_poly.pdbx_strand_id
1 'polypeptide(L)'
;MKTLLLLVITVLTSVMQTQDEMKSDKAEIKEVIQIAYVDGIQNLGDIAEIEKGFHPRFSLPILRNNEIRELPIKTWIESVKRRKAENPNGLAKDQITTVEFLNIDITGVAAVAKIKLIKGGKATYIDYLSLYKFEEGWRIVGKIYHTLPR
;
A
#
# COMPACT_ATOMS: atom_id res chain seq x y z
N MET A 1 6.05 14.90 -45.63
CA MET A 1 6.89 15.38 -44.50
C MET A 1 6.09 16.05 -43.38
N LYS A 2 5.26 17.07 -43.65
CA LYS A 2 4.44 17.74 -42.61
C LYS A 2 3.51 16.80 -41.83
N THR A 3 2.81 15.89 -42.52
CA THR A 3 1.91 14.90 -41.88
C THR A 3 2.65 13.91 -40.99
N LEU A 4 3.84 13.46 -41.44
CA LEU A 4 4.70 12.57 -40.66
C LEU A 4 5.24 13.26 -39.40
N LEU A 5 5.63 14.53 -39.52
CA LEU A 5 6.08 15.35 -38.39
C LEU A 5 4.95 15.58 -37.37
N LEU A 6 3.72 15.82 -37.82
CA LEU A 6 2.56 16.00 -36.94
C LEU A 6 2.21 14.71 -36.17
N LEU A 7 2.34 13.56 -36.82
CA LEU A 7 2.09 12.24 -36.22
C LEU A 7 3.14 11.90 -35.16
N VAL A 8 4.42 12.20 -35.43
CA VAL A 8 5.50 12.04 -34.46
C VAL A 8 5.29 12.92 -33.23
N ILE A 9 4.83 14.16 -33.41
CA ILE A 9 4.57 15.08 -32.30
C ILE A 9 3.41 14.60 -31.40
N THR A 10 2.34 14.05 -31.99
CA THR A 10 1.18 13.56 -31.22
C THR A 10 1.50 12.27 -30.46
N VAL A 11 2.34 11.39 -31.02
CA VAL A 11 2.84 10.22 -30.31
C VAL A 11 3.77 10.62 -29.16
N LEU A 12 4.63 11.63 -29.35
CA LEU A 12 5.51 12.11 -28.29
C LEU A 12 4.73 12.71 -27.11
N THR A 13 3.71 13.53 -27.36
CA THR A 13 2.92 14.16 -26.28
C THR A 13 2.11 13.16 -25.48
N SER A 14 1.52 12.16 -26.13
CA SER A 14 0.77 11.09 -25.44
C SER A 14 1.68 10.22 -24.57
N VAL A 15 2.87 9.86 -25.05
CA VAL A 15 3.86 9.12 -24.24
C VAL A 15 4.28 9.92 -23.00
N MET A 16 4.52 11.23 -23.13
CA MET A 16 4.88 12.06 -21.98
C MET A 16 3.75 12.15 -20.95
N GLN A 17 2.49 12.32 -21.37
CA GLN A 17 1.34 12.33 -20.46
C GLN A 17 1.24 11.01 -19.66
N THR A 18 1.32 9.87 -20.35
CA THR A 18 1.23 8.55 -19.66
C THR A 18 2.37 8.35 -18.66
N GLN A 19 3.57 8.87 -18.95
CA GLN A 19 4.72 8.73 -18.07
C GLN A 19 4.58 9.60 -16.81
N ASP A 20 4.06 10.81 -16.93
CA ASP A 20 3.85 11.71 -15.79
C ASP A 20 2.67 11.24 -14.93
N GLU A 21 1.58 10.76 -15.52
CA GLU A 21 0.48 10.12 -14.80
C GLU A 21 0.95 8.90 -13.99
N MET A 22 1.73 8.01 -14.61
CA MET A 22 2.28 6.84 -13.91
C MET A 22 3.24 7.23 -12.78
N LYS A 23 4.00 8.35 -12.92
CA LYS A 23 4.82 8.86 -11.81
C LYS A 23 3.96 9.40 -10.68
N SER A 24 2.87 10.12 -10.99
CA SER A 24 1.89 10.59 -10.02
C SER A 24 1.26 9.42 -9.27
N ASP A 25 0.76 8.42 -10.00
CA ASP A 25 0.12 7.24 -9.40
C ASP A 25 1.08 6.47 -8.48
N LYS A 26 2.35 6.33 -8.87
CA LYS A 26 3.35 5.72 -7.98
C LYS A 26 3.57 6.52 -6.71
N ALA A 27 3.49 7.85 -6.75
CA ALA A 27 3.59 8.69 -5.56
C ALA A 27 2.35 8.54 -4.67
N GLU A 28 1.16 8.61 -5.26
CA GLU A 28 -0.13 8.44 -4.56
C GLU A 28 -0.24 7.05 -3.89
N ILE A 29 0.14 5.98 -4.60
CA ILE A 29 0.15 4.61 -4.03
C ILE A 29 1.11 4.52 -2.84
N LYS A 30 2.31 5.12 -2.94
CA LYS A 30 3.26 5.15 -1.83
C LYS A 30 2.69 5.89 -0.62
N GLU A 31 2.05 7.03 -0.85
CA GLU A 31 1.43 7.84 0.18
C GLU A 31 0.30 7.08 0.89
N VAL A 32 -0.62 6.47 0.14
CA VAL A 32 -1.71 5.64 0.70
C VAL A 32 -1.15 4.49 1.54
N ILE A 33 -0.12 3.80 1.06
CA ILE A 33 0.54 2.71 1.81
C ILE A 33 1.23 3.24 3.06
N GLN A 34 1.92 4.38 2.97
CA GLN A 34 2.59 5.00 4.10
C GLN A 34 1.59 5.39 5.18
N ILE A 35 0.58 6.19 4.82
CA ILE A 35 -0.38 6.77 5.75
C ILE A 35 -1.30 5.70 6.34
N ALA A 36 -2.01 4.94 5.50
CA ALA A 36 -3.06 4.05 5.98
C ALA A 36 -2.50 2.75 6.54
N TYR A 37 -1.44 2.20 5.95
CA TYR A 37 -0.92 0.90 6.33
C TYR A 37 0.24 0.97 7.31
N VAL A 38 1.31 1.69 6.98
CA VAL A 38 2.50 1.74 7.83
C VAL A 38 2.23 2.59 9.08
N ASP A 39 1.84 3.84 8.88
CA ASP A 39 1.59 4.76 9.99
C ASP A 39 0.32 4.36 10.74
N GLY A 40 -0.79 4.16 10.01
CA GLY A 40 -2.05 3.69 10.55
C GLY A 40 -1.97 2.34 11.28
N ILE A 41 -1.87 1.24 10.52
CA ILE A 41 -1.95 -0.12 11.09
C ILE A 41 -0.72 -0.50 11.91
N GLN A 42 0.50 -0.28 11.39
CA GLN A 42 1.70 -0.76 12.08
C GLN A 42 2.07 0.15 13.26
N ASN A 43 2.01 1.47 13.06
CA ASN A 43 2.53 2.47 14.01
C ASN A 43 1.46 3.18 14.85
N LEU A 44 0.22 2.68 14.87
CA LEU A 44 -0.87 3.23 15.67
C LEU A 44 -1.30 4.66 15.27
N GLY A 45 -1.34 4.94 13.96
CA GLY A 45 -1.81 6.18 13.37
C GLY A 45 -3.35 6.34 13.39
N ASP A 46 -3.87 7.37 12.73
CA ASP A 46 -5.30 7.71 12.73
C ASP A 46 -6.17 6.60 12.10
N ILE A 47 -7.29 6.29 12.76
CA ILE A 47 -8.27 5.31 12.26
C ILE A 47 -8.97 5.83 11.00
N ALA A 48 -9.25 7.14 10.91
CA ALA A 48 -9.91 7.71 9.74
C ALA A 48 -9.06 7.55 8.47
N GLU A 49 -7.74 7.72 8.61
CA GLU A 49 -6.79 7.53 7.51
C GLU A 49 -6.66 6.05 7.10
N ILE A 50 -6.73 5.12 8.07
CA ILE A 50 -6.83 3.69 7.77
C ILE A 50 -8.10 3.40 6.95
N GLU A 51 -9.26 3.89 7.38
CA GLU A 51 -10.54 3.65 6.71
C GLU A 51 -10.60 4.27 5.31
N LYS A 52 -9.94 5.41 5.11
CA LYS A 52 -9.79 6.05 3.80
C LYS A 52 -8.91 5.22 2.86
N GLY A 53 -7.73 4.79 3.32
CA GLY A 53 -6.77 4.07 2.48
C GLY A 53 -7.10 2.59 2.22
N PHE A 54 -7.91 1.95 3.05
CA PHE A 54 -8.37 0.57 2.82
C PHE A 54 -9.80 0.54 2.30
N HIS A 55 -10.05 -0.30 1.29
CA HIS A 55 -11.42 -0.56 0.85
C HIS A 55 -12.17 -1.42 1.90
N PRO A 56 -13.48 -1.22 2.15
CA PRO A 56 -14.21 -1.99 3.17
C PRO A 56 -14.24 -3.51 2.91
N ARG A 57 -14.10 -3.91 1.63
CA ARG A 57 -13.96 -5.33 1.21
C ARG A 57 -12.51 -5.82 1.16
N PHE A 58 -11.59 -5.13 1.81
CA PHE A 58 -10.20 -5.58 1.88
C PHE A 58 -10.10 -7.01 2.41
N SER A 59 -9.31 -7.84 1.73
CA SER A 59 -9.07 -9.23 2.08
C SER A 59 -7.58 -9.51 2.33
N LEU A 60 -7.28 -10.16 3.45
CA LEU A 60 -5.97 -10.73 3.75
C LEU A 60 -6.12 -12.24 3.96
N PRO A 61 -5.91 -13.06 2.91
CA PRO A 61 -5.78 -14.50 3.08
C PRO A 61 -4.44 -14.83 3.73
N ILE A 62 -4.51 -15.48 4.88
CA ILE A 62 -3.36 -15.94 5.66
C ILE A 62 -3.19 -17.44 5.43
N LEU A 63 -2.11 -17.82 4.76
CA LEU A 63 -1.73 -19.21 4.55
C LEU A 63 -0.97 -19.75 5.78
N ARG A 64 -1.54 -20.76 6.46
CA ARG A 64 -0.87 -21.52 7.53
C ARG A 64 -1.30 -22.98 7.48
N ASN A 65 -0.35 -23.91 7.62
CA ASN A 65 -0.61 -25.35 7.60
C ASN A 65 -1.43 -25.80 6.38
N ASN A 66 -1.16 -25.22 5.20
CA ASN A 66 -1.90 -25.44 3.95
C ASN A 66 -3.39 -25.05 3.98
N GLU A 67 -3.81 -24.26 4.97
CA GLU A 67 -5.14 -23.68 5.07
C GLU A 67 -5.08 -22.16 4.92
N ILE A 68 -6.14 -21.59 4.33
CA ILE A 68 -6.32 -20.14 4.22
C ILE A 68 -7.35 -19.69 5.25
N ARG A 69 -6.97 -18.70 6.05
CA ARG A 69 -7.91 -17.95 6.90
C ARG A 69 -7.92 -16.50 6.46
N GLU A 70 -9.10 -15.91 6.32
CA GLU A 70 -9.24 -14.52 5.92
C GLU A 70 -9.26 -13.60 7.14
N LEU A 71 -8.51 -12.49 7.05
CA LEU A 71 -8.53 -11.42 8.04
C LEU A 71 -9.11 -10.15 7.41
N PRO A 72 -10.33 -9.72 7.79
CA PRO A 72 -10.92 -8.49 7.26
C PRO A 72 -10.28 -7.25 7.89
N ILE A 73 -10.37 -6.12 7.19
CA ILE A 73 -9.80 -4.84 7.67
C ILE A 73 -10.33 -4.41 9.04
N LYS A 74 -11.61 -4.71 9.34
CA LYS A 74 -12.24 -4.39 10.63
C LYS A 74 -11.44 -4.97 11.80
N THR A 75 -10.95 -6.21 11.68
CA THR A 75 -10.15 -6.85 12.73
C THR A 75 -8.81 -6.15 12.96
N TRP A 76 -8.21 -5.61 11.91
CA TRP A 76 -7.01 -4.77 12.03
C TRP A 76 -7.31 -3.42 12.70
N ILE A 77 -8.40 -2.74 12.32
CA ILE A 77 -8.83 -1.49 12.97
C ILE A 77 -9.09 -1.69 14.47
N GLU A 78 -9.80 -2.75 14.85
CA GLU A 78 -10.02 -3.12 16.24
C GLU A 78 -8.71 -3.40 16.99
N SER A 79 -7.76 -4.06 16.33
CA SER A 79 -6.42 -4.29 16.88
C SER A 79 -5.65 -2.98 17.11
N VAL A 80 -5.74 -2.01 16.20
CA VAL A 80 -5.13 -0.68 16.36
C VAL A 80 -5.77 0.06 17.54
N LYS A 81 -7.10 0.08 17.65
CA LYS A 81 -7.81 0.71 18.77
C LYS A 81 -7.37 0.15 20.12
N ARG A 82 -7.29 -1.19 20.24
CA ARG A 82 -6.81 -1.86 21.45
C ARG A 82 -5.35 -1.50 21.75
N ARG A 83 -4.46 -1.63 20.77
CA ARG A 83 -3.02 -1.32 20.94
C ARG A 83 -2.79 0.15 21.30
N LYS A 84 -3.58 1.09 20.79
CA LYS A 84 -3.55 2.51 21.20
C LYS A 84 -3.88 2.67 22.68
N ALA A 85 -4.94 2.01 23.16
CA ALA A 85 -5.32 2.06 24.57
C ALA A 85 -4.24 1.46 25.49
N GLU A 86 -3.57 0.40 25.03
CA GLU A 86 -2.44 -0.22 25.74
C GLU A 86 -1.15 0.61 25.70
N ASN A 87 -1.02 1.54 24.73
CA ASN A 87 0.18 2.34 24.49
C ASN A 87 -0.17 3.83 24.40
N PRO A 88 -0.62 4.48 25.49
CA PRO A 88 -1.11 5.87 25.46
C PRO A 88 -0.03 6.89 25.08
N ASN A 89 1.25 6.55 25.28
CA ASN A 89 2.40 7.39 24.91
C ASN A 89 2.99 7.04 23.54
N GLY A 90 2.29 6.21 22.74
CA GLY A 90 2.79 5.70 21.47
C GLY A 90 3.72 4.49 21.62
N LEU A 91 4.25 4.02 20.50
CA LEU A 91 5.15 2.87 20.44
C LEU A 91 6.59 3.26 20.82
N ALA A 92 7.31 2.32 21.43
CA ALA A 92 8.74 2.46 21.62
C ALA A 92 9.48 2.49 20.26
N LYS A 93 10.65 3.14 20.21
CA LYS A 93 11.42 3.35 18.96
C LYS A 93 11.77 2.03 18.25
N ASP A 94 12.06 0.98 19.01
CA ASP A 94 12.35 -0.37 18.51
C ASP A 94 11.11 -1.15 18.04
N GLN A 95 9.92 -0.59 18.25
CA GLN A 95 8.65 -1.14 17.77
C GLN A 95 8.11 -0.40 16.54
N ILE A 96 8.69 0.74 16.18
CA ILE A 96 8.33 1.49 14.98
C ILE A 96 8.66 0.66 13.74
N THR A 97 7.71 0.65 12.81
CA THR A 97 7.82 -0.01 11.51
C THR A 97 8.01 1.03 10.42
N THR A 98 8.97 0.80 9.54
CA THR A 98 9.17 1.56 8.30
C THR A 98 8.97 0.65 7.09
N VAL A 99 8.89 1.25 5.91
CA VAL A 99 8.66 0.55 4.65
C VAL A 99 9.74 0.87 3.63
N GLU A 100 10.15 -0.16 2.90
CA GLU A 100 10.94 -0.03 1.68
C GLU A 100 10.07 -0.52 0.50
N PHE A 101 9.87 0.35 -0.50
CA PHE A 101 9.12 0.01 -1.71
C PHE A 101 10.03 -0.70 -2.71
N LEU A 102 9.80 -2.00 -2.94
CA LEU A 102 10.62 -2.83 -3.81
C LEU A 102 10.17 -2.77 -5.27
N ASN A 103 8.86 -2.77 -5.49
CA ASN A 103 8.26 -2.62 -6.82
C ASN A 103 6.84 -2.05 -6.71
N ILE A 104 6.44 -1.27 -7.71
CA ILE A 104 5.05 -0.87 -7.92
C ILE A 104 4.75 -1.04 -9.41
N ASP A 105 3.87 -1.99 -9.70
CA ASP A 105 3.34 -2.26 -11.03
C ASP A 105 1.94 -1.67 -11.15
N ILE A 106 1.66 -0.99 -12.27
CA ILE A 106 0.40 -0.28 -12.51
C ILE A 106 -0.07 -0.60 -13.92
N THR A 107 -1.32 -1.05 -14.04
CA THR A 107 -1.99 -1.28 -15.32
C THR A 107 -3.38 -0.65 -15.26
N GLY A 108 -3.52 0.53 -15.90
CA GLY A 108 -4.75 1.32 -15.81
C GLY A 108 -5.08 1.66 -14.36
N VAL A 109 -6.27 1.28 -13.89
CA VAL A 109 -6.74 1.54 -12.52
C VAL A 109 -6.30 0.50 -11.50
N ALA A 110 -5.58 -0.55 -11.90
CA ALA A 110 -5.13 -1.62 -11.01
C ALA A 110 -3.64 -1.50 -10.72
N ALA A 111 -3.23 -1.80 -9.48
CA ALA A 111 -1.83 -1.80 -9.11
C ALA A 111 -1.48 -2.91 -8.12
N VAL A 112 -0.20 -3.32 -8.13
CA VAL A 112 0.40 -4.16 -7.10
C VAL A 112 1.68 -3.51 -6.59
N ALA A 113 1.77 -3.33 -5.27
CA ALA A 113 2.98 -2.88 -4.60
C ALA A 113 3.63 -4.05 -3.85
N LYS A 114 4.90 -4.33 -4.16
CA LYS A 114 5.75 -5.20 -3.36
C LYS A 114 6.55 -4.35 -2.40
N ILE A 115 6.38 -4.56 -1.11
CA ILE A 115 7.03 -3.77 -0.06
C ILE A 115 7.73 -4.66 0.96
N LYS A 116 8.74 -4.11 1.63
CA LYS A 116 9.43 -4.75 2.76
C LYS A 116 9.15 -3.95 4.03
N LEU A 117 8.65 -4.62 5.06
CA LEU A 117 8.43 -4.00 6.37
C LEU A 117 9.65 -4.20 7.26
N ILE A 118 10.10 -3.13 7.88
CA ILE A 118 11.27 -3.09 8.76
C ILE A 118 10.82 -2.61 10.13
N LYS A 119 10.79 -3.48 11.12
CA LYS A 119 10.38 -3.15 12.49
C LYS A 119 11.61 -3.10 13.40
N GLY A 120 11.83 -1.98 14.08
CA GLY A 120 12.99 -1.82 14.97
C GLY A 120 14.33 -2.05 14.27
N GLY A 121 14.44 -1.68 12.98
CA GLY A 121 15.64 -1.90 12.17
C GLY A 121 15.81 -3.31 11.61
N LYS A 122 14.88 -4.23 11.85
CA LYS A 122 14.91 -5.60 11.30
C LYS A 122 13.81 -5.83 10.27
N ALA A 123 14.17 -6.38 9.12
CA ALA A 123 13.19 -6.77 8.11
C ALA A 123 12.31 -7.91 8.64
N THR A 124 10.99 -7.79 8.50
CA THR A 124 10.02 -8.72 9.09
C THR A 124 9.11 -9.37 8.07
N TYR A 125 8.70 -8.63 7.03
CA TYR A 125 7.77 -9.12 6.02
C TYR A 125 8.13 -8.61 4.62
N ILE A 126 7.81 -9.43 3.63
CA ILE A 126 7.59 -8.99 2.25
C ILE A 126 6.09 -9.06 2.01
N ASP A 127 5.47 -7.91 1.81
CA ASP A 127 4.04 -7.80 1.53
C ASP A 127 3.82 -7.53 0.04
N TYR A 128 2.74 -8.11 -0.50
CA TYR A 128 2.19 -7.80 -1.81
C TYR A 128 0.82 -7.19 -1.58
N LEU A 129 0.70 -5.90 -1.87
CA LEU A 129 -0.52 -5.13 -1.71
C LEU A 129 -1.16 -4.94 -3.07
N SER A 130 -2.43 -5.32 -3.20
CA SER A 130 -3.24 -5.03 -4.38
C SER A 130 -4.06 -3.77 -4.14
N LEU A 131 -4.10 -2.88 -5.12
CA LEU A 131 -4.81 -1.60 -5.06
C LEU A 131 -5.66 -1.38 -6.31
N TYR A 132 -6.74 -0.61 -6.14
CA TYR A 132 -7.50 -0.02 -7.23
C TYR A 132 -7.57 1.50 -7.07
N LYS A 133 -7.58 2.23 -8.20
CA LYS A 133 -7.88 3.66 -8.27
C LYS A 133 -9.39 3.84 -8.40
N PHE A 134 -10.01 4.41 -7.37
CA PHE A 134 -11.40 4.84 -7.38
C PHE A 134 -11.48 6.32 -7.76
N GLU A 135 -12.69 6.86 -7.90
CA GLU A 135 -12.89 8.29 -8.19
C GLU A 135 -12.25 9.18 -7.12
N GLU A 136 -12.28 8.74 -5.86
CA GLU A 136 -11.66 9.42 -4.72
C GLU A 136 -10.16 9.17 -4.56
N GLY A 137 -9.57 8.28 -5.37
CA GLY A 137 -8.13 7.95 -5.34
C GLY A 137 -7.82 6.47 -5.09
N TRP A 138 -6.54 6.18 -4.88
CA TRP A 138 -6.04 4.81 -4.68
C TRP A 138 -6.44 4.24 -3.32
N ARG A 139 -6.87 2.97 -3.30
CA ARG A 139 -7.19 2.24 -2.07
C ARG A 139 -6.66 0.81 -2.10
N ILE A 140 -6.23 0.32 -0.94
CA ILE A 140 -5.74 -1.04 -0.74
C ILE A 140 -6.94 -1.98 -0.65
N VAL A 141 -6.99 -2.97 -1.53
CA VAL A 141 -8.10 -3.94 -1.63
C VAL A 141 -7.70 -5.36 -1.24
N GLY A 142 -6.39 -5.66 -1.18
CA GLY A 142 -5.94 -6.98 -0.77
C GLY A 142 -4.48 -7.00 -0.35
N LYS A 143 -4.13 -8.03 0.42
CA LYS A 143 -2.76 -8.29 0.84
C LYS A 143 -2.47 -9.79 0.90
N ILE A 144 -1.29 -10.19 0.43
CA ILE A 144 -0.62 -11.42 0.88
C ILE A 144 0.80 -11.10 1.36
N TYR A 145 1.44 -12.03 2.05
CA TYR A 145 2.78 -11.78 2.60
C TYR A 145 3.62 -13.04 2.76
N HIS A 146 4.92 -12.80 2.90
CA HIS A 146 5.90 -13.76 3.38
C HIS A 146 6.59 -13.21 4.63
N THR A 147 6.68 -14.03 5.68
CA THR A 147 7.42 -13.69 6.91
C THR A 147 8.90 -13.97 6.72
N LEU A 148 9.76 -12.99 7.00
CA LEU A 148 11.20 -13.17 6.93
C LEU A 148 11.72 -13.84 8.22
N PRO A 149 12.82 -14.62 8.13
CA PRO A 149 13.50 -15.17 9.31
C PRO A 149 13.93 -14.07 10.28
N ARG A 150 13.90 -14.37 11.59
CA ARG A 150 14.30 -13.45 12.65
C ARG A 150 15.80 -13.44 12.89
#